data_AF-A0A101JVT7-F1
#
_entry.id   AF-A0A101JVT7-F1
#
_cell.length_a   1.000
_cell.length_b   1.000
_cell.length_c   1.000
_cell.angle_alpha   90.00
_cell.angle_beta   90.00
_cell.angle_gamma   90.00
#
_symmetry.space_group_name_H-M   'P 1'
#
loop_
_entity.id
_entity.type
_entity.pdbx_description
1 polymer ?
#
loop_
_entity_poly.entity_id
_entity_poly.type
_entity_poly.pdbx_seq_one_letter_code
_entity_poly.pdbx_strand_id
1 'polypeptide(L)'
;MNLLLDLALVAWLVVLALHVARTGDDRNAIVAFIAFGLLLGLAWTRLGAIDVALTEAAIGGGITGLLLLRAEAHLRRGRQADGAPRQGGGAKTIVAALASAVVALGLGLAVLAFPSPAPTLAQPALAAIDATGLGNPVTAVLLAYRALDTLLEKVVVLLALLGVWALTPDNLWGGAPELKEANPPQPLLYLARTLPPFGVLIAVYMVWVGADAPGGTFQAGSILAAMWLLVMLAGLSPAPETRSRLLRLLLVGGPALFFAIGFLGFAVAGGFLAYPKPLAKALIVGIEAALTVAIALALGLLVAGPSNKAPAR
;
A
#
# COMPACT_ATOMS: atom_id res chain seq x y z
N MET A 1 -4.83 -24.46 22.82
CA MET A 1 -4.56 -23.01 22.81
C MET A 1 -4.72 -22.33 21.45
N ASN A 2 -4.75 -23.06 20.32
CA ASN A 2 -4.82 -22.42 18.99
C ASN A 2 -6.22 -22.01 18.53
N LEU A 3 -7.22 -22.89 18.68
CA LEU A 3 -8.59 -22.63 18.19
C LEU A 3 -9.25 -21.42 18.86
N LEU A 4 -9.01 -21.20 20.16
CA LEU A 4 -9.61 -20.07 20.88
C LEU A 4 -9.10 -18.73 20.35
N LEU A 5 -7.80 -18.63 20.05
CA LEU A 5 -7.23 -17.43 19.41
C LEU A 5 -7.82 -17.22 18.02
N ASP A 6 -7.93 -18.29 17.22
CA ASP A 6 -8.45 -18.20 15.85
C ASP A 6 -9.93 -17.79 15.85
N LEU A 7 -10.75 -18.38 16.73
CA LEU A 7 -12.14 -17.98 16.93
C LEU A 7 -12.25 -16.54 17.43
N ALA A 8 -11.38 -16.11 18.34
CA ALA A 8 -11.37 -14.73 18.84
C ALA A 8 -11.00 -13.74 17.73
N LEU A 9 -9.97 -14.03 16.92
CA LEU A 9 -9.58 -13.20 15.78
C LEU A 9 -10.71 -13.08 14.76
N VAL A 10 -11.33 -14.20 14.37
CA VAL A 10 -12.48 -14.21 13.45
C VAL A 10 -13.65 -13.42 14.02
N ALA A 11 -14.00 -13.64 15.29
CA ALA A 11 -15.08 -12.90 15.95
C ALA A 11 -14.82 -11.39 15.95
N TRP A 12 -13.60 -10.97 16.30
CA TRP A 12 -13.23 -9.54 16.30
C TRP A 12 -13.23 -8.93 14.91
N LEU A 13 -12.74 -9.64 13.89
CA LEU A 13 -12.80 -9.18 12.50
C LEU A 13 -14.24 -8.97 12.04
N VAL A 14 -15.15 -9.90 12.35
CA VAL A 14 -16.58 -9.77 12.04
C VAL A 14 -17.21 -8.62 12.80
N VAL A 15 -16.92 -8.48 14.10
CA VAL A 15 -17.44 -7.37 14.93
C VAL A 15 -17.00 -6.02 14.38
N LEU A 16 -15.71 -5.85 14.05
CA LEU A 16 -15.21 -4.60 13.49
C LEU A 16 -15.79 -4.33 12.11
N ALA A 17 -15.88 -5.32 11.23
CA ALA A 17 -16.50 -5.15 9.91
C ALA A 17 -17.97 -4.70 10.01
N LEU A 18 -18.74 -5.31 10.91
CA LEU A 18 -20.13 -4.90 11.19
C LEU A 18 -20.21 -3.50 11.80
N HIS A 19 -19.26 -3.14 12.66
CA HIS A 19 -19.19 -1.79 13.24
C HIS A 19 -18.90 -0.73 12.18
N VAL A 20 -17.92 -0.97 11.31
CA VAL A 20 -17.60 -0.11 10.16
C VAL A 20 -18.82 0.09 9.26
N ALA A 21 -19.58 -0.98 8.99
CA ALA A 21 -20.76 -0.90 8.12
C ALA A 21 -21.98 -0.20 8.74
N ARG A 22 -22.06 -0.14 10.08
CA ARG A 22 -23.25 0.38 10.80
C ARG A 22 -23.05 1.75 11.42
N THR A 23 -21.82 2.14 11.73
CA THR A 23 -21.55 3.42 12.39
C THR A 23 -21.95 4.59 11.48
N GLY A 24 -22.65 5.56 12.04
CA GLY A 24 -23.00 6.80 11.36
C GLY A 24 -21.88 7.85 11.37
N ASP A 25 -20.87 7.65 12.22
CA ASP A 25 -19.70 8.50 12.34
C ASP A 25 -18.56 7.96 11.47
N ASP A 26 -18.23 8.71 10.41
CA ASP A 26 -17.20 8.38 9.44
C ASP A 26 -15.81 8.23 10.13
N ARG A 27 -15.49 9.06 11.13
CA ARG A 27 -14.19 8.98 11.83
C ARG A 27 -14.09 7.71 12.66
N ASN A 28 -15.17 7.34 13.35
CA ASN A 28 -15.26 6.08 14.09
C ASN A 28 -15.16 4.87 13.15
N ALA A 29 -15.80 4.93 11.97
CA ALA A 29 -15.66 3.90 10.94
C ALA A 29 -14.21 3.71 10.52
N ILE A 30 -13.48 4.80 10.29
CA ILE A 30 -12.09 4.75 9.85
C ILE A 30 -11.18 4.18 10.94
N VAL A 31 -11.37 4.56 12.21
CA VAL A 31 -10.60 4.00 13.32
C VAL A 31 -10.84 2.49 13.45
N ALA A 32 -12.09 2.04 13.32
CA ALA A 32 -12.42 0.61 13.32
C ALA A 32 -11.86 -0.13 12.09
N PHE A 33 -11.81 0.51 10.93
CA PHE A 33 -11.17 -0.02 9.73
C PHE A 33 -9.65 -0.19 9.91
N ILE A 34 -8.98 0.78 10.53
CA ILE A 34 -7.55 0.67 10.88
C ILE A 34 -7.32 -0.51 11.83
N ALA A 35 -8.14 -0.62 12.89
CA ALA A 35 -8.06 -1.75 13.82
C ALA A 35 -8.33 -3.09 13.11
N PHE A 36 -9.28 -3.12 12.17
CA PHE A 36 -9.56 -4.31 11.36
C PHE A 36 -8.34 -4.73 10.55
N GLY A 37 -7.68 -3.81 9.83
CA GLY A 37 -6.46 -4.12 9.07
C GLY A 37 -5.33 -4.63 9.96
N LEU A 38 -5.13 -4.05 11.14
CA LEU A 38 -4.12 -4.52 12.10
C LEU A 38 -4.42 -5.95 12.61
N LEU A 39 -5.68 -6.25 12.95
CA LEU A 39 -6.09 -7.62 13.32
C LEU A 39 -6.00 -8.59 12.15
N LEU A 40 -6.28 -8.13 10.93
CA LEU A 40 -6.15 -8.95 9.73
C LEU A 40 -4.68 -9.31 9.46
N GLY A 41 -3.75 -8.38 9.72
CA GLY A 41 -2.31 -8.67 9.73
C GLY A 41 -1.93 -9.77 10.73
N LEU A 42 -2.54 -9.81 11.91
CA LEU A 42 -2.35 -10.91 12.86
C LEU A 42 -2.92 -12.24 12.33
N ALA A 43 -4.07 -12.21 11.67
CA ALA A 43 -4.64 -13.39 11.03
C ALA A 43 -3.73 -13.94 9.92
N TRP A 44 -3.16 -13.08 9.08
CA TRP A 44 -2.18 -13.48 8.07
C TRP A 44 -0.91 -14.08 8.68
N THR A 45 -0.40 -13.48 9.76
CA THR A 45 0.73 -14.03 10.52
C THR A 45 0.40 -15.43 11.04
N ARG A 46 -0.82 -15.63 11.53
CA ARG A 46 -1.31 -16.92 12.00
C ARG A 46 -1.39 -17.98 10.89
N LEU A 47 -1.69 -17.56 9.67
CA LEU A 47 -1.71 -18.42 8.48
C LEU A 47 -0.32 -18.64 7.87
N GLY A 48 0.75 -18.10 8.46
CA GLY A 48 2.12 -18.20 7.96
C GLY A 48 2.44 -17.26 6.79
N ALA A 49 1.55 -16.32 6.46
CA ALA A 49 1.71 -15.37 5.37
C ALA A 49 2.30 -14.04 5.86
N ILE A 50 3.58 -14.07 6.28
CA ILE A 50 4.22 -12.93 6.96
C ILE A 50 4.39 -11.71 6.04
N ASP A 51 4.81 -11.89 4.78
CA ASP A 51 4.93 -10.78 3.81
C ASP A 51 3.59 -10.08 3.56
N VAL A 52 2.49 -10.86 3.53
CA VAL A 52 1.11 -10.36 3.39
C VAL A 52 0.70 -9.62 4.67
N ALA A 53 1.01 -10.17 5.84
CA ALA A 53 0.72 -9.53 7.12
C ALA A 53 1.37 -8.14 7.26
N LEU A 54 2.64 -8.04 6.86
CA LEU A 54 3.39 -6.77 6.87
C LEU A 54 2.77 -5.76 5.89
N THR A 55 2.37 -6.23 4.71
CA THR A 55 1.72 -5.38 3.70
C THR A 55 0.35 -4.89 4.16
N GLU A 56 -0.46 -5.78 4.76
CA GLU A 56 -1.77 -5.46 5.31
C GLU A 56 -1.67 -4.40 6.42
N ALA A 57 -0.74 -4.59 7.36
CA ALA A 57 -0.53 -3.62 8.43
C ALA A 57 -0.06 -2.26 7.89
N ALA A 58 0.87 -2.23 6.94
CA ALA A 58 1.44 -1.01 6.41
C ALA A 58 0.50 -0.25 5.46
N ILE A 59 -0.15 -0.95 4.53
CA ILE A 59 -0.98 -0.35 3.48
C ILE A 59 -2.46 -0.34 3.89
N GLY A 60 -3.02 -1.50 4.27
CA GLY A 60 -4.43 -1.65 4.63
C GLY A 60 -4.77 -0.84 5.88
N GLY A 61 -4.12 -1.15 6.99
CA GLY A 61 -4.28 -0.41 8.25
C GLY A 61 -3.65 0.98 8.22
N GLY A 62 -2.39 1.09 7.79
CA GLY A 62 -1.61 2.33 7.88
C GLY A 62 -1.98 3.40 6.84
N ILE A 63 -1.46 3.28 5.61
CA ILE A 63 -1.57 4.31 4.57
C ILE A 63 -3.03 4.57 4.16
N THR A 64 -3.83 3.52 3.96
CA THR A 64 -5.24 3.66 3.59
C THR A 64 -6.04 4.30 4.72
N GLY A 65 -5.79 3.91 5.96
CA GLY A 65 -6.36 4.55 7.14
C GLY A 65 -6.09 6.06 7.20
N LEU A 66 -4.83 6.46 6.97
CA LEU A 66 -4.44 7.87 6.92
C LEU A 66 -5.11 8.62 5.77
N LEU A 67 -5.20 8.01 4.58
CA LEU A 67 -5.89 8.57 3.42
C LEU A 67 -7.38 8.81 3.73
N LEU A 68 -8.04 7.84 4.36
CA LEU A 68 -9.45 7.97 4.77
C LEU A 68 -9.64 9.05 5.84
N LEU A 69 -8.77 9.12 6.86
CA LEU A 69 -8.83 10.17 7.89
C LEU A 69 -8.68 11.56 7.26
N ARG A 70 -7.80 11.69 6.27
CA ARG A 70 -7.64 12.94 5.54
C ARG A 70 -8.88 13.28 4.72
N ALA A 71 -9.44 12.31 4.00
CA ALA A 71 -10.65 12.51 3.22
C ALA A 71 -11.81 12.95 4.14
N GLU A 72 -11.98 12.30 5.30
CA GLU A 72 -12.96 12.68 6.31
C GLU A 72 -12.75 14.11 6.81
N ALA A 73 -11.50 14.48 7.15
CA ALA A 73 -11.19 15.82 7.62
C ALA A 73 -11.52 16.91 6.58
N HIS A 74 -11.36 16.60 5.29
CA HIS A 74 -11.71 17.51 4.20
C HIS A 74 -13.23 17.59 4.00
N LEU A 75 -13.93 16.46 3.96
CA LEU A 75 -15.38 16.38 3.77
C LEU A 75 -16.16 16.96 4.96
N ARG A 76 -15.67 16.80 6.20
CA ARG A 76 -16.32 17.35 7.39
C ARG A 76 -16.39 18.88 7.34
N ARG A 77 -15.35 19.54 6.83
CA ARG A 77 -15.34 21.01 6.63
C ARG A 77 -16.41 21.44 5.62
N GLY A 78 -16.58 20.69 4.53
CA GLY A 78 -17.63 20.95 3.53
C GLY A 78 -19.05 20.71 4.06
N ARG A 79 -19.29 19.60 4.76
CA ARG A 79 -20.62 19.29 5.33
C ARG A 79 -21.07 20.29 6.39
N GLN A 80 -20.15 20.83 7.18
CA GLN A 80 -20.46 21.91 8.13
C GLN A 80 -20.88 23.20 7.43
N ALA A 81 -20.43 23.43 6.19
CA ALA A 81 -20.84 24.58 5.37
C ALA A 81 -22.21 24.37 4.71
N ASP A 82 -22.53 23.15 4.26
CA ASP A 82 -23.74 22.88 3.47
C ASP A 82 -24.99 22.49 4.28
N GLY A 83 -24.86 22.21 5.58
CA GLY A 83 -26.00 21.98 6.51
C GLY A 83 -26.95 20.82 6.15
N ALA A 84 -26.62 20.00 5.13
CA ALA A 84 -27.55 19.04 4.57
C ALA A 84 -27.71 17.79 5.46
N PRO A 85 -28.94 17.39 5.82
CA PRO A 85 -29.19 16.17 6.56
C PRO A 85 -28.85 14.92 5.74
N ARG A 86 -28.26 13.90 6.38
CA ARG A 86 -28.04 12.57 5.77
C ARG A 86 -29.40 11.97 5.43
N GLN A 87 -29.76 11.92 4.13
CA GLN A 87 -30.97 11.21 3.70
C GLN A 87 -30.77 9.70 3.87
N GLY A 88 -31.47 9.11 4.83
CA GLY A 88 -31.41 7.68 5.15
C GLY A 88 -32.13 6.84 4.10
N GLY A 89 -31.38 6.28 3.15
CA GLY A 89 -31.90 5.34 2.17
C GLY A 89 -31.99 3.91 2.70
N GLY A 90 -32.85 3.64 3.70
CA GLY A 90 -32.94 2.33 4.35
C GLY A 90 -33.09 1.13 3.39
N ALA A 91 -33.85 1.31 2.31
CA ALA A 91 -33.98 0.31 1.25
C ALA A 91 -32.65 0.05 0.51
N LYS A 92 -31.85 1.09 0.23
CA LYS A 92 -30.54 0.95 -0.41
C LYS A 92 -29.56 0.18 0.48
N THR A 93 -29.60 0.41 1.80
CA THR A 93 -28.77 -0.33 2.76
C THR A 93 -29.13 -1.81 2.79
N ILE A 94 -30.42 -2.15 2.76
CA ILE A 94 -30.87 -3.56 2.72
C ILE A 94 -30.42 -4.23 1.43
N VAL A 95 -30.59 -3.58 0.28
CA VAL A 95 -30.13 -4.11 -1.01
C VAL A 95 -28.62 -4.32 -1.02
N ALA A 96 -27.84 -3.36 -0.53
CA ALA A 96 -26.39 -3.50 -0.44
C ALA A 96 -25.98 -4.65 0.51
N ALA A 97 -26.64 -4.78 1.67
CA ALA A 97 -26.37 -5.86 2.62
C ALA A 97 -26.68 -7.24 2.03
N LEU A 98 -27.82 -7.39 1.33
CA LEU A 98 -28.18 -8.63 0.64
C LEU A 98 -27.18 -8.95 -0.47
N ALA A 99 -26.80 -7.97 -1.29
CA ALA A 99 -25.81 -8.15 -2.34
C ALA A 99 -24.44 -8.59 -1.76
N SER A 100 -23.96 -7.93 -0.71
CA SER A 100 -22.74 -8.32 -0.01
C SER A 100 -22.82 -9.72 0.59
N ALA A 101 -23.97 -10.10 1.16
CA ALA A 101 -24.18 -11.45 1.71
C ALA A 101 -24.16 -12.52 0.61
N VAL A 102 -24.78 -12.26 -0.54
CA VAL A 102 -24.75 -13.17 -1.70
C VAL A 102 -23.33 -13.33 -2.22
N VAL A 103 -22.58 -12.24 -2.37
CA VAL A 103 -21.18 -12.30 -2.82
C VAL A 103 -20.31 -13.06 -1.81
N ALA A 104 -20.45 -12.77 -0.51
CA ALA A 104 -19.70 -13.45 0.54
C ALA A 104 -20.02 -14.95 0.60
N LEU A 105 -21.31 -15.32 0.50
CA LEU A 105 -21.73 -16.72 0.46
C LEU A 105 -21.21 -17.40 -0.81
N GLY A 106 -21.30 -16.76 -1.97
CA GLY A 106 -20.79 -17.28 -3.23
C GLY A 106 -19.28 -17.55 -3.20
N LEU A 107 -18.50 -16.60 -2.69
CA LEU A 107 -17.06 -16.77 -2.49
C LEU A 107 -16.75 -17.87 -1.47
N GLY A 108 -17.47 -17.92 -0.35
CA GLY A 108 -17.31 -18.95 0.66
C GLY A 108 -17.60 -20.35 0.10
N LEU A 109 -18.70 -20.51 -0.63
CA LEU A 109 -19.04 -21.76 -1.30
C LEU A 109 -18.00 -22.15 -2.36
N ALA A 110 -17.51 -21.20 -3.15
CA ALA A 110 -16.45 -21.45 -4.12
C ALA A 110 -15.15 -21.93 -3.46
N VAL A 111 -14.77 -21.33 -2.32
CA VAL A 111 -13.61 -21.77 -1.53
C VAL A 111 -13.82 -23.18 -0.97
N LEU A 112 -15.02 -23.48 -0.45
CA LEU A 112 -15.36 -24.80 0.10
C LEU A 112 -15.51 -25.88 -0.98
N ALA A 113 -15.73 -25.49 -2.24
CA ALA A 113 -15.87 -26.40 -3.37
C ALA A 113 -14.53 -26.80 -4.03
N PHE A 114 -13.39 -26.22 -3.61
CA PHE A 114 -12.09 -26.65 -4.13
C PHE A 114 -11.82 -28.14 -3.81
N PRO A 115 -11.19 -28.89 -4.73
CA PRO A 115 -10.81 -30.27 -4.45
C PRO A 115 -9.76 -30.30 -3.32
N SER A 116 -9.70 -31.42 -2.60
CA SER A 116 -8.72 -31.65 -1.54
C SER A 116 -7.76 -32.78 -1.94
N PRO A 117 -6.46 -32.51 -2.13
CA PRO A 117 -5.80 -31.21 -1.99
C PRO A 117 -6.10 -30.26 -3.17
N ALA A 118 -6.09 -28.96 -2.90
CA ALA A 118 -6.30 -27.95 -3.93
C ALA A 118 -5.13 -27.92 -4.93
N PRO A 119 -5.35 -27.67 -6.23
CA PRO A 119 -4.28 -27.57 -7.21
C PRO A 119 -3.36 -26.39 -6.86
N THR A 120 -2.04 -26.62 -6.84
CA THR A 120 -1.09 -25.59 -6.46
C THR A 120 0.24 -25.71 -7.22
N LEU A 121 0.81 -24.56 -7.59
CA LEU A 121 2.17 -24.46 -8.12
C LEU A 121 3.19 -24.06 -7.05
N ALA A 122 2.77 -23.92 -5.78
CA ALA A 122 3.65 -23.51 -4.70
C ALA A 122 4.81 -24.50 -4.49
N GLN A 123 4.55 -25.80 -4.54
CA GLN A 123 5.59 -26.83 -4.36
C GLN A 123 6.61 -26.82 -5.51
N PRO A 124 6.21 -26.84 -6.80
CA PRO A 124 7.16 -26.63 -7.90
C PRO A 124 7.94 -25.33 -7.81
N ALA A 125 7.31 -24.22 -7.44
CA ALA A 125 7.97 -22.91 -7.33
C ALA A 125 9.04 -22.90 -6.21
N LEU A 126 8.73 -23.53 -5.07
CA LEU A 126 9.65 -23.68 -3.95
C LEU A 126 10.82 -24.60 -4.32
N ALA A 127 10.56 -25.72 -5.00
CA ALA A 127 11.61 -26.64 -5.45
C ALA A 127 12.57 -26.01 -6.46
N ALA A 128 12.13 -24.99 -7.21
CA ALA A 128 12.94 -24.28 -8.20
C ALA A 128 13.54 -22.96 -7.68
N ILE A 129 13.34 -22.60 -6.40
CA ILE A 129 13.70 -21.27 -5.87
C ILE A 129 15.19 -20.95 -6.04
N ASP A 130 16.07 -21.93 -5.91
CA ASP A 130 17.52 -21.78 -6.07
C ASP A 130 17.91 -21.21 -7.45
N ALA A 131 17.08 -21.43 -8.48
CA ALA A 131 17.30 -20.86 -9.81
C ALA A 131 17.19 -19.32 -9.83
N THR A 132 16.52 -18.73 -8.84
CA THR A 132 16.36 -17.27 -8.69
C THR A 132 17.48 -16.65 -7.84
N GLY A 133 18.16 -17.46 -7.02
CA GLY A 133 19.14 -17.01 -6.03
C GLY A 133 18.54 -16.30 -4.81
N LEU A 134 17.22 -16.28 -4.66
CA LEU A 134 16.51 -15.68 -3.53
C LEU A 134 16.23 -16.73 -2.44
N GLY A 135 16.26 -16.30 -1.18
CA GLY A 135 15.80 -17.12 -0.05
C GLY A 135 14.32 -16.96 0.27
N ASN A 136 13.72 -15.80 -0.04
CA ASN A 136 12.29 -15.55 0.20
C ASN A 136 11.42 -16.10 -0.95
N PRO A 137 10.56 -17.11 -0.71
CA PRO A 137 9.70 -17.68 -1.74
C PRO A 137 8.65 -16.69 -2.28
N VAL A 138 8.18 -15.76 -1.45
CA VAL A 138 7.19 -14.75 -1.89
C VAL A 138 7.85 -13.78 -2.86
N THR A 139 9.03 -13.27 -2.54
CA THR A 139 9.81 -12.40 -3.43
C THR A 139 10.17 -13.11 -4.73
N ALA A 140 10.52 -14.40 -4.69
CA ALA A 140 10.76 -15.18 -5.90
C ALA A 140 9.52 -15.29 -6.79
N VAL A 141 8.34 -15.49 -6.21
CA VAL A 141 7.08 -15.45 -6.97
C VAL A 141 6.84 -14.06 -7.57
N LEU A 142 6.95 -13.01 -6.77
CA LEU A 142 6.63 -11.64 -7.20
C LEU A 142 7.60 -11.08 -8.23
N LEU A 143 8.89 -11.39 -8.13
CA LEU A 143 9.93 -10.75 -8.96
C LEU A 143 10.64 -11.68 -9.95
N ALA A 144 10.41 -12.99 -9.89
CA ALA A 144 10.88 -13.94 -10.90
C ALA A 144 9.73 -14.63 -11.62
N TYR A 145 8.93 -15.45 -10.94
CA TYR A 145 7.93 -16.29 -11.62
C TYR A 145 6.73 -15.51 -12.18
N ARG A 146 6.31 -14.47 -11.46
CA ARG A 146 5.18 -13.59 -11.80
C ARG A 146 5.58 -12.12 -11.79
N ALA A 147 6.83 -11.85 -12.22
CA ALA A 147 7.42 -10.52 -12.32
C ALA A 147 6.55 -9.51 -13.08
N LEU A 148 5.78 -9.97 -14.07
CA LEU A 148 4.87 -9.13 -14.83
C LEU A 148 3.77 -8.53 -13.95
N ASP A 149 3.23 -9.30 -13.00
CA ASP A 149 2.16 -8.84 -12.12
C ASP A 149 2.67 -7.71 -11.23
N THR A 150 3.87 -7.89 -10.64
CA THR A 150 4.49 -6.84 -9.83
C THR A 150 4.89 -5.62 -10.66
N LEU A 151 5.36 -5.79 -11.90
CA LEU A 151 5.65 -4.66 -12.80
C LEU A 151 4.38 -3.84 -13.07
N LEU A 152 3.30 -4.49 -13.49
CA LEU A 152 2.03 -3.83 -13.79
C LEU A 152 1.40 -3.20 -12.56
N GLU A 153 1.57 -3.80 -11.39
CA GLU A 153 1.15 -3.20 -10.13
C GLU A 153 1.79 -1.82 -9.91
N LYS A 154 3.09 -1.64 -10.20
CA LYS A 154 3.74 -0.32 -10.06
C LYS A 154 3.22 0.68 -11.09
N VAL A 155 2.90 0.22 -12.30
CA VAL A 155 2.25 1.05 -13.31
C VAL A 155 0.87 1.51 -12.80
N VAL A 156 0.08 0.61 -12.21
CA VAL A 156 -1.23 0.94 -11.62
C VAL A 156 -1.08 1.98 -10.49
N VAL A 157 -0.10 1.84 -9.60
CA VAL A 157 0.15 2.83 -8.54
C VAL A 157 0.52 4.20 -9.13
N LEU A 158 1.35 4.25 -10.17
CA LEU A 158 1.66 5.50 -10.87
C LEU A 158 0.43 6.11 -11.54
N LEU A 159 -0.40 5.29 -12.21
CA LEU A 159 -1.65 5.75 -12.83
C LEU A 159 -2.64 6.27 -11.79
N ALA A 160 -2.73 5.64 -10.61
CA ALA A 160 -3.55 6.12 -9.51
C ALA A 160 -3.08 7.51 -9.05
N LEU A 161 -1.76 7.71 -8.90
CA LEU A 161 -1.20 9.02 -8.55
C LEU A 161 -1.49 10.07 -9.63
N LEU A 162 -1.32 9.71 -10.90
CA LEU A 162 -1.64 10.60 -12.02
C LEU A 162 -3.13 10.95 -12.03
N GLY A 163 -4.01 10.00 -11.71
CA GLY A 163 -5.44 10.24 -11.54
C GLY A 163 -5.74 11.26 -10.44
N VAL A 164 -5.05 11.18 -9.29
CA VAL A 164 -5.17 12.19 -8.22
C VAL A 164 -4.66 13.55 -8.69
N TRP A 165 -3.53 13.61 -9.40
CA TRP A 165 -3.00 14.87 -9.92
C TRP A 165 -3.88 15.48 -11.01
N ALA A 166 -4.55 14.67 -11.82
CA ALA A 166 -5.48 15.14 -12.85
C ALA A 166 -6.69 15.92 -12.28
N LEU A 167 -6.95 15.81 -10.97
CA LEU A 167 -7.98 16.60 -10.28
C LEU A 167 -7.50 18.01 -9.91
N THR A 168 -6.24 18.36 -10.18
CA THR A 168 -5.69 19.70 -9.93
C THR A 168 -6.24 20.71 -10.94
N PRO A 169 -6.78 21.86 -10.49
CA PRO A 169 -7.17 22.95 -11.38
C PRO A 169 -6.01 23.48 -12.23
N ASP A 170 -6.28 23.89 -13.47
CA ASP A 170 -5.25 24.30 -14.45
C ASP A 170 -4.27 25.35 -13.91
N ASN A 171 -4.77 26.35 -13.16
CA ASN A 171 -3.95 27.42 -12.59
C ASN A 171 -3.01 26.95 -11.46
N LEU A 172 -3.23 25.75 -10.92
CA LEU A 172 -2.43 25.13 -9.85
C LEU A 172 -1.61 23.94 -10.38
N TRP A 173 -1.73 23.61 -11.67
CA TRP A 173 -1.01 22.50 -12.28
C TRP A 173 0.50 22.68 -12.14
N GLY A 174 1.17 21.59 -11.75
CA GLY A 174 2.61 21.62 -11.51
C GLY A 174 3.04 22.22 -10.17
N GLY A 175 2.11 22.79 -9.39
CA GLY A 175 2.40 23.27 -8.04
C GLY A 175 2.44 22.17 -6.99
N ALA A 176 2.28 22.50 -5.71
CA ALA A 176 2.43 21.54 -4.61
C ALA A 176 1.10 21.23 -3.90
N PRO A 177 0.91 20.01 -3.36
CA PRO A 177 -0.14 19.73 -2.40
C PRO A 177 0.10 20.44 -1.05
N GLU A 178 -0.93 20.57 -0.23
CA GLU A 178 -0.80 21.10 1.13
C GLU A 178 -1.29 20.09 2.16
N LEU A 179 -0.35 19.66 2.99
CA LEU A 179 -0.59 18.79 4.16
C LEU A 179 -0.44 19.50 5.48
N LYS A 180 0.10 20.73 5.48
CA LYS A 180 0.52 21.40 6.70
C LYS A 180 -0.67 21.64 7.63
N GLU A 181 -0.55 21.21 8.88
CA GLU A 181 -1.40 21.74 9.96
C GLU A 181 -0.98 23.16 10.32
N ALA A 182 -1.95 24.05 10.55
CA ALA A 182 -1.68 25.45 10.88
C ALA A 182 -0.85 25.60 12.17
N ASN A 183 -1.07 24.71 13.14
CA ASN A 183 -0.34 24.68 14.41
C ASN A 183 -0.15 23.22 14.88
N PRO A 184 0.92 22.54 14.44
CA PRO A 184 1.14 21.13 14.77
C PRO A 184 1.42 20.96 16.26
N PRO A 185 0.80 19.97 16.95
CA PRO A 185 1.00 19.77 18.37
C PRO A 185 2.43 19.30 18.68
N GLN A 186 2.95 19.66 19.85
CA GLN A 186 4.34 19.34 20.24
C GLN A 186 4.70 17.84 20.16
N PRO A 187 3.83 16.89 20.56
CA PRO A 187 4.10 15.47 20.37
C PRO A 187 4.32 15.08 18.90
N LEU A 188 3.55 15.66 17.97
CA LEU A 188 3.70 15.40 16.53
C LEU A 188 5.07 15.90 16.02
N LEU A 189 5.47 17.11 16.44
CA LEU A 189 6.77 17.67 16.10
C LEU A 189 7.93 16.82 16.62
N TYR A 190 7.82 16.32 17.86
CA TYR A 190 8.82 15.43 18.44
C TYR A 190 8.95 14.13 17.63
N LEU A 191 7.82 13.46 17.35
CA LEU A 191 7.82 12.23 16.57
C LEU A 191 8.36 12.45 15.15
N ALA A 192 7.99 13.56 14.50
CA ALA A 192 8.44 13.90 13.16
C ALA A 192 9.94 14.23 13.06
N ARG A 193 10.60 14.59 14.16
CA ARG A 193 12.06 14.77 14.20
C ARG A 193 12.80 13.47 14.56
N THR A 194 12.18 12.65 15.41
CA THR A 194 12.84 11.49 15.99
C THR A 194 12.67 10.22 15.16
N LEU A 195 11.48 9.95 14.62
CA LEU A 195 11.17 8.68 13.94
C LEU A 195 11.76 8.51 12.53
N PRO A 196 11.86 9.55 11.67
CA PRO A 196 12.35 9.37 10.30
C PRO A 196 13.67 8.61 10.15
N PRO A 197 14.74 8.87 10.92
CA PRO A 197 15.99 8.10 10.79
C PRO A 197 15.78 6.60 11.07
N PHE A 198 14.95 6.24 12.06
CA PHE A 198 14.62 4.85 12.34
C PHE A 198 13.77 4.23 11.24
N GLY A 199 12.78 4.95 10.73
CA GLY A 199 11.96 4.46 9.63
C GLY A 199 12.74 4.25 8.34
N VAL A 200 13.72 5.12 8.05
CA VAL A 200 14.65 4.92 6.93
C VAL A 200 15.51 3.67 7.13
N LEU A 201 16.07 3.48 8.33
CA LEU A 201 16.85 2.28 8.64
C LEU A 201 16.02 1.00 8.49
N ILE A 202 14.79 1.00 9.03
CA ILE A 202 13.87 -0.14 8.92
C ILE A 202 13.52 -0.40 7.45
N ALA A 203 13.23 0.64 6.65
CA ALA A 203 12.92 0.47 5.24
C ALA A 203 14.10 -0.11 4.45
N VAL A 204 15.32 0.39 4.66
CA VAL A 204 16.53 -0.17 4.04
C VAL A 204 16.72 -1.63 4.45
N TYR A 205 16.55 -1.95 5.72
CA TYR A 205 16.60 -3.32 6.21
C TYR A 205 15.53 -4.20 5.55
N MET A 206 14.29 -3.72 5.41
CA MET A 206 13.19 -4.48 4.82
C MET A 206 13.42 -4.80 3.33
N VAL A 207 14.00 -3.87 2.57
CA VAL A 207 14.41 -4.14 1.18
C VAL A 207 15.51 -5.18 1.14
N TRP A 208 16.54 -5.02 1.98
CA TRP A 208 17.67 -5.93 2.00
C TRP A 208 17.28 -7.35 2.41
N VAL A 209 16.56 -7.49 3.52
CA VAL A 209 16.14 -8.78 4.05
C VAL A 209 15.08 -9.44 3.17
N GLY A 210 14.28 -8.65 2.43
CA GLY A 210 13.20 -9.12 1.57
C GLY A 210 13.65 -10.12 0.50
N ALA A 211 14.92 -10.11 0.12
CA ALA A 211 15.49 -11.09 -0.81
C ALA A 211 15.60 -12.50 -0.21
N ASP A 212 15.70 -12.61 1.12
CA ASP A 212 16.02 -13.86 1.82
C ASP A 212 14.99 -14.26 2.88
N ALA A 213 14.24 -13.31 3.44
CA ALA A 213 13.21 -13.53 4.47
C ALA A 213 12.04 -12.54 4.30
N PRO A 214 10.96 -12.67 5.10
CA PRO A 214 9.80 -11.79 4.97
C PRO A 214 10.13 -10.31 5.04
N GLY A 215 9.63 -9.55 4.07
CA GLY A 215 9.97 -8.15 3.88
C GLY A 215 9.60 -7.67 2.48
N GLY A 216 10.43 -6.79 1.92
CA GLY A 216 10.32 -6.39 0.53
C GLY A 216 9.92 -4.94 0.28
N THR A 217 9.75 -4.67 -1.00
CA THR A 217 9.70 -3.32 -1.56
C THR A 217 8.51 -2.49 -1.08
N PHE A 218 7.30 -3.06 -1.03
CA PHE A 218 6.06 -2.31 -0.75
C PHE A 218 5.98 -1.85 0.70
N GLN A 219 6.33 -2.73 1.62
CA GLN A 219 6.29 -2.46 3.05
C GLN A 219 7.36 -1.43 3.39
N ALA A 220 8.57 -1.56 2.83
CA ALA A 220 9.63 -0.56 2.94
C ALA A 220 9.19 0.81 2.38
N GLY A 221 8.59 0.83 1.19
CA GLY A 221 8.09 2.04 0.56
C GLY A 221 6.99 2.71 1.40
N SER A 222 6.11 1.92 2.01
CA SER A 222 5.05 2.42 2.90
C SER A 222 5.59 3.04 4.18
N ILE A 223 6.65 2.45 4.78
CA ILE A 223 7.33 3.02 5.94
C ILE A 223 7.98 4.36 5.58
N LEU A 224 8.69 4.43 4.45
CA LEU A 224 9.27 5.70 3.99
C LEU A 224 8.19 6.75 3.70
N ALA A 225 7.09 6.36 3.06
CA ALA A 225 5.94 7.24 2.84
C ALA A 225 5.38 7.76 4.16
N ALA A 226 5.20 6.90 5.16
CA ALA A 226 4.72 7.29 6.48
C ALA A 226 5.66 8.27 7.18
N MET A 227 6.98 8.04 7.13
CA MET A 227 7.96 8.98 7.70
C MET A 227 7.95 10.32 6.98
N TRP A 228 7.84 10.31 5.65
CA TRP A 228 7.79 11.53 4.86
C TRP A 228 6.50 12.31 5.11
N LEU A 229 5.36 11.62 5.17
CA LEU A 229 4.06 12.19 5.54
C LEU A 229 4.08 12.78 6.95
N LEU A 230 4.71 12.10 7.91
CA LEU A 230 4.85 12.60 9.29
C LEU A 230 5.59 13.94 9.32
N VAL A 231 6.70 14.06 8.59
CA VAL A 231 7.48 15.31 8.45
C VAL A 231 6.66 16.42 7.77
N MET A 232 5.91 16.08 6.71
CA MET A 232 5.06 17.04 6.00
C MET A 232 3.87 17.54 6.85
N LEU A 233 3.19 16.63 7.57
CA LEU A 233 2.08 16.96 8.46
C LEU A 233 2.53 17.84 9.63
N ALA A 234 3.71 17.56 10.18
CA ALA A 234 4.34 18.38 11.21
C ALA A 234 4.84 19.74 10.69
N GLY A 235 4.71 20.04 9.40
CA GLY A 235 5.14 21.30 8.79
C GLY A 235 6.66 21.51 8.78
N LEU A 236 7.44 20.44 8.97
CA LEU A 236 8.91 20.49 8.99
C LEU A 236 9.52 20.45 7.59
N SER A 237 8.76 19.96 6.60
CA SER A 237 9.14 19.99 5.19
C SER A 237 7.89 20.25 4.33
N PRO A 238 7.95 21.13 3.33
CA PRO A 238 6.85 21.31 2.39
C PRO A 238 6.71 20.08 1.47
N ALA A 239 5.49 19.85 0.97
CA ALA A 239 5.32 18.90 -0.12
C ALA A 239 6.00 19.44 -1.40
N PRO A 240 6.62 18.57 -2.21
CA PRO A 240 7.31 18.99 -3.42
C PRO A 240 6.32 19.42 -4.51
N GLU A 241 6.77 20.29 -5.40
CA GLU A 241 6.02 20.64 -6.59
C GLU A 241 5.90 19.45 -7.55
N THR A 242 4.70 19.21 -8.08
CA THR A 242 4.43 18.09 -8.99
C THR A 242 5.08 18.29 -10.35
N ARG A 243 5.50 19.50 -10.73
CA ARG A 243 6.33 19.74 -11.93
C ARG A 243 7.82 19.45 -11.75
N SER A 244 8.28 19.20 -10.52
CA SER A 244 9.69 18.93 -10.26
C SER A 244 10.19 17.76 -11.12
N ARG A 245 11.20 18.03 -11.95
CA ARG A 245 11.78 17.01 -12.84
C ARG A 245 12.39 15.87 -12.03
N LEU A 246 13.09 16.19 -10.94
CA LEU A 246 13.67 15.18 -10.05
C LEU A 246 12.59 14.29 -9.45
N LEU A 247 11.48 14.86 -8.96
CA LEU A 247 10.37 14.09 -8.42
C LEU A 247 9.80 13.11 -9.46
N ARG A 248 9.54 13.59 -10.67
CA ARG A 248 9.00 12.75 -11.76
C ARG A 248 9.97 11.65 -12.19
N LEU A 249 11.27 11.96 -12.24
CA LEU A 249 12.32 10.99 -12.53
C LEU A 249 12.39 9.91 -11.45
N LEU A 250 12.28 10.27 -10.17
CA LEU A 250 12.28 9.29 -9.07
C LEU A 250 11.00 8.43 -9.04
N LEU A 251 9.85 9.01 -9.37
CA LEU A 251 8.58 8.28 -9.48
C LEU A 251 8.61 7.24 -10.61
N VAL A 252 9.10 7.63 -11.80
CA VAL A 252 9.12 6.75 -12.98
C VAL A 252 10.36 5.85 -13.00
N GLY A 253 11.43 6.23 -12.32
CA GLY A 253 12.73 5.56 -12.38
C GLY A 253 12.70 4.10 -11.96
N GLY A 254 12.00 3.76 -10.88
CA GLY A 254 11.84 2.37 -10.45
C GLY A 254 11.12 1.50 -11.49
N PRO A 255 9.90 1.85 -11.90
CA PRO A 255 9.16 1.10 -12.93
C PRO A 255 9.89 1.07 -14.29
N ALA A 256 10.54 2.15 -14.69
CA ALA A 256 11.34 2.20 -15.92
C ALA A 256 12.57 1.29 -15.85
N LEU A 257 13.26 1.24 -14.71
CA LEU A 257 14.37 0.31 -14.49
C LEU A 257 13.88 -1.14 -14.56
N PHE A 258 12.75 -1.44 -13.92
CA PHE A 258 12.16 -2.78 -13.96
C PHE A 258 11.80 -3.18 -15.40
N PHE A 259 11.17 -2.28 -16.15
CA PHE A 259 10.85 -2.49 -17.56
C PHE A 259 12.11 -2.70 -18.40
N ALA A 260 13.15 -1.88 -18.21
CA ALA A 260 14.42 -1.99 -18.94
C ALA A 260 15.14 -3.31 -18.66
N ILE A 261 15.22 -3.75 -17.40
CA ILE A 261 15.79 -5.06 -17.04
C ILE A 261 14.94 -6.19 -17.64
N GLY A 262 13.62 -6.04 -17.64
CA GLY A 262 12.71 -6.97 -18.31
C GLY A 262 13.04 -7.16 -19.79
N PHE A 263 13.24 -6.08 -20.53
CA PHE A 263 13.65 -6.16 -21.95
C PHE A 263 15.07 -6.67 -22.14
N LEU A 264 16.00 -6.32 -21.24
CA LEU A 264 17.37 -6.85 -21.25
C LEU A 264 17.37 -8.38 -21.18
N GLY A 265 16.40 -8.98 -20.48
CA GLY A 265 16.21 -10.43 -20.41
C GLY A 265 16.14 -11.12 -21.77
N PHE A 266 15.58 -10.49 -22.81
CA PHE A 266 15.59 -11.06 -24.17
C PHE A 266 17.02 -11.25 -24.71
N ALA A 267 17.89 -10.29 -24.44
CA ALA A 267 19.27 -10.30 -24.94
C ALA A 267 20.18 -11.25 -24.14
N VAL A 268 19.96 -11.40 -22.83
CA VAL A 268 20.92 -12.08 -21.94
C VAL A 268 20.40 -13.35 -21.25
N ALA A 269 19.09 -13.59 -21.26
CA ALA A 269 18.45 -14.67 -20.50
C ALA A 269 17.33 -15.40 -21.26
N GLY A 270 17.15 -15.11 -22.54
CA GLY A 270 16.25 -15.85 -23.44
C GLY A 270 14.77 -15.44 -23.40
N GLY A 271 14.40 -14.36 -22.70
CA GLY A 271 13.01 -13.90 -22.65
C GLY A 271 12.77 -12.64 -21.82
N PHE A 272 11.60 -12.02 -21.99
CA PHE A 272 11.19 -10.89 -21.17
C PHE A 272 11.14 -11.26 -19.68
N LEU A 273 11.70 -10.40 -18.82
CA LEU A 273 11.79 -10.61 -17.37
C LEU A 273 12.52 -11.90 -16.95
N ALA A 274 13.29 -12.50 -17.86
CA ALA A 274 14.23 -13.55 -17.52
C ALA A 274 15.55 -12.93 -17.00
N TYR A 275 16.16 -13.59 -16.01
CA TYR A 275 17.41 -13.14 -15.43
C TYR A 275 18.55 -14.12 -15.73
N PRO A 276 19.76 -13.64 -16.01
CA PRO A 276 20.93 -14.50 -16.05
C PRO A 276 21.24 -14.96 -14.62
N LYS A 277 21.32 -16.28 -14.40
CA LYS A 277 21.44 -16.89 -13.06
C LYS A 277 22.45 -16.21 -12.12
N PRO A 278 23.68 -15.86 -12.55
CA PRO A 278 24.66 -15.25 -11.65
C PRO A 278 24.29 -13.85 -11.15
N LEU A 279 23.44 -13.13 -11.88
CA LEU A 279 23.07 -11.74 -11.57
C LEU A 279 21.62 -11.60 -11.10
N ALA A 280 20.83 -12.69 -11.07
CA ALA A 280 19.40 -12.64 -10.78
C ALA A 280 19.12 -11.92 -9.46
N LYS A 281 19.72 -12.35 -8.35
CA LYS A 281 19.57 -11.70 -7.03
C LYS A 281 19.96 -10.22 -7.07
N ALA A 282 21.10 -9.88 -7.68
CA ALA A 282 21.58 -8.50 -7.74
C ALA A 282 20.64 -7.58 -8.54
N LEU A 283 20.15 -8.06 -9.69
CA LEU A 283 19.19 -7.33 -10.52
C LEU A 283 17.86 -7.15 -9.80
N ILE A 284 17.34 -8.20 -9.16
CA ILE A 284 16.10 -8.17 -8.39
C ILE A 284 16.21 -7.17 -7.24
N VAL A 285 17.26 -7.25 -6.41
CA VAL A 285 17.47 -6.30 -5.31
C VAL A 285 17.64 -4.87 -5.82
N GLY A 286 18.30 -4.66 -6.96
CA GLY A 286 18.42 -3.36 -7.61
C GLY A 286 17.06 -2.79 -8.06
N ILE A 287 16.20 -3.64 -8.63
CA ILE A 287 14.81 -3.29 -8.97
C ILE A 287 14.05 -2.91 -7.70
N GLU A 288 14.13 -3.73 -6.65
CA GLU A 288 13.46 -3.47 -5.37
C GLU A 288 13.87 -2.13 -4.78
N ALA A 289 15.16 -1.84 -4.69
CA ALA A 289 15.65 -0.58 -4.15
C ALA A 289 15.11 0.64 -4.91
N ALA A 290 15.11 0.60 -6.25
CA ALA A 290 14.58 1.69 -7.06
C ALA A 290 13.05 1.82 -6.93
N LEU A 291 12.33 0.69 -6.86
CA LEU A 291 10.89 0.66 -6.66
C LEU A 291 10.49 1.16 -5.28
N THR A 292 11.27 0.90 -4.23
CA THR A 292 10.98 1.38 -2.87
C THR A 292 10.91 2.91 -2.84
N VAL A 293 11.82 3.60 -3.52
CA VAL A 293 11.79 5.06 -3.64
C VAL A 293 10.54 5.51 -4.40
N ALA A 294 10.26 4.89 -5.56
CA ALA A 294 9.09 5.23 -6.36
C ALA A 294 7.76 5.03 -5.60
N ILE A 295 7.63 3.92 -4.86
CA ILE A 295 6.45 3.61 -4.04
C ILE A 295 6.33 4.59 -2.88
N ALA A 296 7.42 4.90 -2.19
CA ALA A 296 7.39 5.85 -1.08
C ALA A 296 6.88 7.22 -1.53
N LEU A 297 7.38 7.70 -2.67
CA LEU A 297 6.93 8.94 -3.27
C LEU A 297 5.47 8.85 -3.70
N ALA A 298 5.08 7.76 -4.37
CA ALA A 298 3.72 7.60 -4.88
C ALA A 298 2.69 7.52 -3.76
N LEU A 299 2.90 6.67 -2.75
CA LEU A 299 2.00 6.55 -1.59
C LEU A 299 1.95 7.85 -0.79
N GLY A 300 3.10 8.47 -0.54
CA GLY A 300 3.17 9.77 0.13
C GLY A 300 2.36 10.83 -0.60
N LEU A 301 2.46 10.88 -1.93
CA LEU A 301 1.77 11.86 -2.75
C LEU A 301 0.28 11.54 -3.02
N LEU A 302 -0.08 10.26 -3.04
CA LEU A 302 -1.49 9.82 -3.06
C LEU A 302 -2.22 10.31 -1.82
N VAL A 303 -1.60 10.12 -0.64
CA VAL A 303 -2.10 10.69 0.61
C VAL A 303 -2.01 12.21 0.57
N ALA A 304 -0.97 12.80 -0.03
CA ALA A 304 -0.78 14.25 -0.19
C ALA A 304 -1.87 14.94 -1.02
N GLY A 305 -2.51 14.22 -1.93
CA GLY A 305 -3.59 14.73 -2.77
C GLY A 305 -3.12 15.63 -3.93
N PRO A 306 -4.06 16.26 -4.65
CA PRO A 306 -3.75 17.16 -5.76
C PRO A 306 -3.04 18.43 -5.29
N SER A 307 -2.38 19.14 -6.22
CA SER A 307 -1.82 20.46 -5.95
C SER A 307 -2.93 21.44 -5.58
N ASN A 308 -2.69 22.22 -4.53
CA ASN A 308 -3.59 23.29 -4.10
C ASN A 308 -2.85 24.65 -3.96
N LYS A 309 -1.55 24.66 -4.27
CA LYS A 309 -0.72 25.86 -4.39
C LYS A 309 -0.22 25.97 -5.81
N ALA A 310 -0.19 27.20 -6.33
CA ALA A 310 0.43 27.48 -7.62
C ALA A 310 1.94 27.16 -7.55
N PRO A 311 2.54 26.73 -8.67
CA PRO A 311 3.99 26.57 -8.73
C PRO A 311 4.71 27.89 -8.39
N ALA A 312 5.85 27.80 -7.71
CA ALA A 312 6.72 28.94 -7.49
C ALA A 312 7.14 29.55 -8.84
N ARG A 313 7.40 30.85 -8.86
CA ARG A 313 7.90 31.51 -10.08
C ARG A 313 9.33 31.08 -10.38
#